data_AF-A0A673LIC6-F1
#
_entry.id   AF-A0A673LIC6-F1
#
_cell.length_a   1.000
_cell.length_b   1.000
_cell.length_c   1.000
_cell.angle_alpha   90.00
_cell.angle_beta   90.00
_cell.angle_gamma   90.00
#
_symmetry.space_group_name_H-M   'P 1'
#
loop_
_entity.id
_entity.type
_entity.pdbx_description
1 polymer ?
#
loop_
_entity_poly.entity_id
_entity_poly.type
_entity_poly.pdbx_seq_one_letter_code
_entity_poly.pdbx_strand_id
1 'polypeptide(L)'
;FNCSDGLDYKMKGTFFSSLAQSGAWCCFDEFNRINIEVLSVIAQQLITIRNARAARLPRFMFEGREIKLVMTSMMVPNYALIAEVTLYSEGFEFSKTLARKMTQMSKLCSEQLSQQDHYDFGMRADKSVLVMAG
;
A
#
# COMPACT_ATOMS: atom_id res chain seq x y z
N PHE A 1 4.10 -2.63 11.04
CA PHE A 1 4.18 -1.46 11.93
C PHE A 1 2.76 -1.09 12.31
N ASN A 2 2.43 -1.15 13.61
CA ASN A 2 1.10 -0.79 14.11
C ASN A 2 1.01 0.74 14.20
N CYS A 3 -0.03 1.33 13.61
CA CYS A 3 -0.16 2.77 13.44
C CYS A 3 -0.87 3.50 14.59
N SER A 4 -0.67 3.06 15.84
CA SER A 4 -1.21 3.72 17.04
C SER A 4 -0.85 5.23 17.14
N ASP A 5 -1.60 5.97 17.95
CA ASP A 5 -1.63 7.45 18.08
C ASP A 5 -0.29 8.18 18.33
N GLY A 6 0.80 7.47 18.58
CA GLY A 6 2.14 8.04 18.82
C GLY A 6 3.00 8.32 17.58
N LEU A 7 2.45 8.15 16.36
CA LEU A 7 3.23 8.18 15.11
C LEU A 7 3.43 9.59 14.54
N ASP A 8 4.39 10.32 15.10
CA ASP A 8 4.79 11.67 14.68
C ASP A 8 5.38 11.70 13.25
N TYR A 9 5.12 12.77 12.49
CA TYR A 9 5.52 12.90 11.07
C TYR A 9 7.05 12.86 10.88
N LYS A 10 7.82 13.32 11.88
CA LYS A 10 9.29 13.24 11.88
C LYS A 10 9.81 11.81 12.00
N MET A 11 9.10 10.95 12.75
CA MET A 11 9.47 9.54 12.88
C MET A 11 9.23 8.79 11.55
N LYS A 12 8.23 9.21 10.77
CA LYS A 12 7.87 8.62 9.48
C LYS A 12 8.92 8.85 8.38
N GLY A 13 9.48 10.06 8.26
CA GLY A 13 10.55 10.33 7.27
C GLY A 13 11.82 9.51 7.51
N THR A 14 12.22 9.36 8.78
CA THR A 14 13.36 8.51 9.15
C THR A 14 13.05 7.02 8.93
N PHE A 15 11.83 6.58 9.23
CA PHE A 15 11.38 5.22 9.02
C PHE A 15 11.40 4.83 7.53
N PHE A 16 10.80 5.65 6.67
CA PHE A 16 10.74 5.39 5.22
C PHE A 16 12.09 5.45 4.53
N SER A 17 12.96 6.40 4.93
CA SER A 17 14.33 6.46 4.41
C SER A 17 15.16 5.23 4.82
N SER A 18 14.96 4.71 6.04
CA SER A 18 15.60 3.48 6.52
C SER A 18 15.07 2.24 5.78
N LEU A 19 13.77 2.18 5.51
CA LEU A 19 13.13 1.12 4.72
C LEU A 19 13.58 1.09 3.26
N ALA A 20 13.69 2.27 2.63
CA ALA A 20 14.16 2.39 1.26
C ALA A 20 15.62 1.92 1.12
N GLN A 21 16.45 2.19 2.13
CA GLN A 21 17.88 1.83 2.13
C GLN A 21 18.17 0.39 2.58
N SER A 22 17.33 -0.19 3.43
CA SER A 22 17.48 -1.57 3.91
C SER A 22 16.89 -2.60 2.95
N GLY A 23 15.93 -2.21 2.11
CA GLY A 23 15.21 -3.15 1.25
C GLY A 23 14.24 -4.05 2.01
N ALA A 24 13.97 -3.74 3.28
CA ALA A 24 13.01 -4.46 4.09
C ALA A 24 11.58 -4.24 3.59
N TRP A 25 10.71 -5.20 3.89
CA TRP A 25 9.28 -5.10 3.64
C TRP A 25 8.61 -4.67 4.94
N CYS A 26 7.73 -3.67 4.85
CA CYS A 26 6.89 -3.28 5.97
C CYS A 26 5.42 -3.36 5.58
N CYS A 27 4.62 -4.02 6.41
CA CYS A 27 3.17 -3.91 6.36
C CYS A 27 2.73 -2.88 7.40
N PHE A 28 1.96 -1.88 7.00
CA PHE A 28 1.29 -0.99 7.93
C PHE A 28 -0.02 -1.63 8.38
N ASP A 29 -0.19 -1.79 9.68
CA ASP A 29 -1.42 -2.27 10.32
C ASP A 29 -2.14 -1.05 10.91
N GLU A 30 -3.47 -1.01 10.79
CA GLU A 30 -4.33 0.11 11.24
C GLU A 30 -4.06 1.46 10.53
N PHE A 31 -3.82 1.45 9.21
CA PHE A 31 -3.58 2.65 8.40
C PHE A 31 -4.68 3.73 8.54
N ASN A 32 -5.91 3.29 8.74
CA ASN A 32 -7.10 4.10 8.98
C ASN A 32 -7.09 4.90 10.30
N ARG A 33 -6.18 4.61 11.23
CA ARG A 33 -6.00 5.39 12.47
C ARG A 33 -5.05 6.59 12.32
N ILE A 34 -4.43 6.74 11.15
CA ILE A 34 -3.51 7.86 10.91
C ILE A 34 -4.30 9.13 10.64
N ASN A 35 -4.02 10.20 11.39
CA ASN A 35 -4.59 11.53 11.16
C ASN A 35 -4.35 11.98 9.70
N ILE A 36 -5.38 12.54 9.06
CA ILE A 36 -5.41 12.94 7.65
C ILE A 36 -4.28 13.91 7.26
N GLU A 37 -3.86 14.76 8.20
CA GLU A 37 -2.73 15.67 7.98
C GLU A 37 -1.43 14.89 7.75
N VAL A 38 -1.20 13.84 8.54
CA VAL A 38 0.00 13.00 8.42
C VAL A 38 -0.09 12.04 7.24
N LEU A 39 -1.31 11.62 6.87
CA LEU A 39 -1.56 10.80 5.69
C LEU A 39 -1.07 11.48 4.40
N SER A 40 -1.31 12.79 4.28
CA SER A 40 -0.88 13.57 3.11
C SER A 40 0.65 13.56 2.92
N VAL A 41 1.39 13.72 4.02
CA VAL A 41 2.86 13.68 4.04
C VAL A 41 3.37 12.28 3.68
N ILE A 42 2.78 11.24 4.27
CA ILE A 42 3.13 9.85 3.95
C ILE A 42 2.87 9.56 2.47
N ALA A 43 1.73 9.96 1.92
CA ALA A 43 1.41 9.73 0.52
C ALA A 43 2.46 10.35 -0.41
N GLN A 44 2.90 11.57 -0.13
CA GLN A 44 3.94 12.25 -0.89
C GLN A 44 5.30 11.51 -0.79
N GLN A 45 5.65 11.02 0.40
CA GLN A 45 6.86 10.22 0.63
C GLN A 45 6.80 8.89 -0.14
N LEU A 46 5.65 8.21 -0.11
CA LEU A 46 5.41 6.96 -0.84
C LEU A 46 5.53 7.15 -2.36
N ILE A 47 4.93 8.22 -2.90
CA ILE A 47 5.01 8.56 -4.33
C ILE A 47 6.46 8.82 -4.74
N THR A 48 7.21 9.58 -3.93
CA THR A 48 8.63 9.87 -4.21
C THR A 48 9.47 8.60 -4.32
N ILE A 49 9.32 7.67 -3.36
CA ILE A 49 10.01 6.37 -3.38
C ILE A 49 9.55 5.52 -4.57
N ARG A 50 8.24 5.50 -4.86
CA ARG A 50 7.68 4.75 -5.99
C ARG A 50 8.21 5.24 -7.33
N ASN A 51 8.31 6.54 -7.53
CA ASN A 51 8.82 7.14 -8.77
C ASN A 51 10.30 6.82 -8.96
N ALA A 52 11.11 6.92 -7.90
CA ALA A 52 12.51 6.53 -7.94
C ALA A 52 12.69 5.03 -8.30
N ARG A 53 11.83 4.16 -7.74
CA ARG A 53 11.80 2.73 -8.07
C ARG A 53 11.40 2.48 -9.53
N ALA A 54 10.35 3.15 -10.02
CA ALA A 54 9.90 3.02 -11.40
C ALA A 54 10.98 3.44 -12.41
N ALA A 55 11.73 4.50 -12.09
CA ALA A 55 12.88 4.98 -12.86
C ALA A 55 14.15 4.14 -12.64
N ARG A 56 14.12 3.10 -11.78
CA ARG A 56 15.25 2.22 -11.44
C ARG A 56 16.49 2.99 -10.98
N LEU A 57 16.30 4.08 -10.23
CA LEU A 57 17.41 4.89 -9.75
C LEU A 57 18.10 4.18 -8.57
N PRO A 58 19.45 4.06 -8.57
CA PRO A 58 20.18 3.48 -7.44
C PRO A 58 20.20 4.43 -6.22
N ARG A 59 20.01 5.73 -6.45
CA ARG A 59 19.96 6.80 -5.45
C ARG A 59 18.92 7.84 -5.87
N PHE A 60 18.25 8.47 -4.91
CA PHE A 60 17.24 9.50 -5.19
C PHE A 60 17.15 10.51 -4.04
N MET A 61 16.56 11.68 -4.32
CA MET A 61 16.29 12.70 -3.31
C MET A 61 15.02 12.37 -2.52
N PHE A 62 15.14 12.31 -1.20
CA PHE A 62 14.05 12.08 -0.26
C PHE A 62 14.20 13.02 0.94
N GLU A 63 13.17 13.80 1.25
CA GLU A 63 13.18 14.76 2.38
C GLU A 63 14.41 15.70 2.37
N GLY A 64 14.82 16.14 1.17
CA GLY A 64 15.97 17.02 0.97
C GLY A 64 17.34 16.36 1.11
N ARG A 65 17.43 15.03 1.19
CA ARG A 65 18.69 14.27 1.26
C ARG A 65 18.75 13.22 0.17
N GLU A 66 19.94 12.99 -0.37
CA GLU A 66 20.16 11.89 -1.30
C GLU A 66 20.32 10.57 -0.53
N ILE A 67 19.47 9.58 -0.81
CA ILE A 67 19.50 8.26 -0.17
C ILE A 67 19.62 7.14 -1.20
N LYS A 68 20.22 6.03 -0.79
CA LYS A 68 20.27 4.80 -1.60
C LYS A 68 18.89 4.16 -1.67
N LEU A 69 18.52 3.63 -2.84
CA LEU A 69 17.32 2.83 -3.00
C LEU A 69 17.68 1.36 -3.17
N VAL A 70 17.12 0.51 -2.31
CA VAL A 70 17.15 -0.95 -2.48
C VAL A 70 15.81 -1.38 -3.08
N MET A 71 15.86 -1.93 -4.30
CA MET A 71 14.69 -2.25 -5.13
C MET A 71 13.70 -3.24 -4.50
N THR A 72 14.13 -3.96 -3.47
CA THR A 72 13.31 -4.91 -2.71
C THR A 72 12.35 -4.23 -1.74
N SER A 73 12.47 -2.93 -1.47
CA SER A 73 11.55 -2.22 -0.58
C SER A 73 10.12 -2.12 -1.17
N MET A 74 9.13 -2.71 -0.49
CA MET A 74 7.70 -2.63 -0.84
C MET A 74 6.91 -2.06 0.34
N MET A 75 6.23 -0.94 0.11
CA MET A 75 5.42 -0.25 1.11
C MET A 75 3.91 -0.49 0.93
N VAL A 76 3.50 -0.86 -0.29
CA VAL A 76 2.13 -1.27 -0.60
C VAL A 76 2.22 -2.43 -1.57
N PRO A 77 1.71 -3.62 -1.20
CA PRO A 77 1.60 -4.73 -2.14
C PRO A 77 0.70 -4.33 -3.31
N ASN A 78 0.93 -4.85 -4.51
CA ASN A 78 0.02 -4.62 -5.61
C ASN A 78 -1.26 -5.46 -5.40
N TYR A 79 -2.34 -4.83 -4.93
CA TYR A 79 -3.60 -5.51 -4.59
C TYR A 79 -4.19 -6.22 -5.81
N ALA A 80 -4.06 -5.62 -7.00
CA ALA A 80 -4.56 -6.22 -8.23
C ALA A 80 -3.79 -7.49 -8.60
N LEU A 81 -2.47 -7.50 -8.38
CA LEU A 81 -1.67 -8.71 -8.62
C LEU A 81 -2.00 -9.82 -7.63
N ILE A 82 -2.23 -9.48 -6.36
CA ILE A 82 -2.62 -10.46 -5.33
C ILE A 82 -4.00 -11.04 -5.63
N ALA A 83 -4.96 -10.19 -6.00
CA ALA A 83 -6.28 -10.61 -6.42
C ALA A 83 -6.23 -11.48 -7.68
N GLU A 84 -5.39 -11.14 -8.67
CA GLU A 84 -5.20 -11.92 -9.89
C GLU A 84 -4.64 -13.32 -9.59
N VAL A 85 -3.60 -13.41 -8.77
CA VAL A 85 -3.01 -14.71 -8.37
C VAL A 85 -4.02 -15.56 -7.61
N THR A 86 -4.82 -14.95 -6.72
CA THR A 86 -5.85 -15.65 -5.95
C THR A 86 -6.97 -16.17 -6.86
N LEU A 87 -7.48 -15.33 -7.77
CA LEU A 87 -8.50 -15.76 -8.74
C LEU A 87 -7.97 -16.84 -9.69
N TYR A 88 -6.71 -16.73 -10.09
CA TYR A 88 -6.09 -17.76 -10.93
C TYR A 88 -5.98 -19.10 -10.19
N SER A 89 -5.63 -19.10 -8.90
CA SER A 89 -5.57 -20.35 -8.11
C SER A 89 -6.94 -20.99 -7.89
N GLU A 90 -8.02 -20.20 -7.88
CA GLU A 90 -9.40 -20.70 -7.83
C GLU A 90 -9.96 -21.11 -9.21
N GLY A 91 -9.16 -21.02 -10.29
CA GLY A 91 -9.55 -21.50 -11.62
C GLY A 91 -10.25 -20.48 -12.52
N PHE A 92 -10.24 -19.19 -12.18
CA PHE A 92 -10.85 -18.15 -13.03
C PHE A 92 -10.00 -17.83 -14.26
N GLU A 93 -10.58 -18.03 -15.44
CA GLU A 93 -9.92 -17.83 -16.75
C GLU A 93 -9.62 -16.35 -17.05
N PHE A 94 -10.47 -15.43 -16.56
CA PHE A 94 -10.33 -13.98 -16.73
C PHE A 94 -9.80 -13.26 -15.48
N SER A 95 -9.02 -13.96 -14.64
CA SER A 95 -8.50 -13.50 -13.35
C SER A 95 -7.94 -12.07 -13.37
N LYS A 96 -7.16 -11.72 -14.40
CA LYS A 96 -6.56 -10.39 -14.57
C LYS A 96 -7.57 -9.25 -14.70
N THR A 97 -8.62 -9.45 -15.51
CA THR A 97 -9.66 -8.43 -15.71
C THR A 97 -10.54 -8.29 -14.48
N LEU A 98 -10.87 -9.43 -13.85
CA LEU A 98 -11.68 -9.48 -12.66
C LEU A 98 -10.96 -8.85 -11.45
N ALA A 99 -9.69 -9.15 -11.24
CA ALA A 99 -8.86 -8.56 -10.20
C ALA A 99 -8.78 -7.03 -10.28
N ARG A 100 -8.61 -6.47 -11.49
CA ARG A 100 -8.57 -5.02 -11.70
C ARG A 100 -9.91 -4.36 -11.39
N LYS A 101 -11.01 -4.96 -11.83
CA LYS A 101 -12.36 -4.44 -11.53
C LYS A 101 -12.67 -4.51 -10.05
N MET A 102 -12.34 -5.62 -9.40
CA MET A 102 -12.60 -5.81 -7.97
C MET A 102 -11.78 -4.84 -7.12
N THR A 103 -10.48 -4.70 -7.38
CA THR A 103 -9.65 -3.72 -6.67
C THR A 103 -10.04 -2.27 -6.96
N GLN A 104 -10.51 -1.95 -8.17
CA GLN A 104 -11.09 -0.62 -8.47
C GLN A 104 -12.41 -0.40 -7.72
N MET A 105 -13.26 -1.42 -7.63
CA MET A 105 -14.53 -1.34 -6.91
C MET A 105 -14.27 -1.12 -5.42
N SER A 106 -13.42 -1.92 -4.77
CA SER A 106 -13.08 -1.75 -3.35
C SER A 106 -12.45 -0.38 -3.08
N LYS A 107 -11.62 0.12 -4.00
CA LYS A 107 -11.09 1.50 -3.93
C LYS A 107 -12.21 2.55 -4.01
N LEU A 108 -13.08 2.47 -5.01
CA LEU A 108 -14.18 3.44 -5.17
C LEU A 108 -15.15 3.39 -3.99
N CYS A 109 -15.45 2.20 -3.46
CA CYS A 109 -16.25 2.03 -2.26
C CYS A 109 -15.61 2.74 -1.05
N SER A 110 -14.29 2.60 -0.87
CA SER A 110 -13.57 3.30 0.20
C SER A 110 -13.55 4.83 0.06
N GLU A 111 -13.65 5.35 -1.18
CA GLU A 111 -13.59 6.79 -1.49
C GLU A 111 -14.97 7.44 -1.54
N GLN A 112 -16.03 6.70 -1.91
CA GLN A 112 -17.36 7.25 -2.18
C GLN A 112 -18.42 6.88 -1.14
N LEU A 113 -18.24 5.81 -0.35
CA LEU A 113 -19.18 5.45 0.70
C LEU A 113 -18.92 6.26 1.97
N SER A 114 -19.96 6.41 2.79
CA SER A 114 -19.80 6.99 4.12
C SER A 114 -18.89 6.10 4.96
N GLN A 115 -17.94 6.71 5.67
CA GLN A 115 -17.12 5.98 6.63
C GLN A 115 -18.01 5.50 7.78
N GLN A 116 -18.12 4.19 7.91
CA GLN A 116 -18.81 3.51 9.00
C GLN A 116 -17.84 2.50 9.62
N ASP A 117 -17.90 2.32 10.94
CA ASP A 117 -16.95 1.45 11.67
C ASP A 117 -17.02 -0.02 11.24
N HIS A 118 -18.14 -0.44 10.65
CA HIS A 118 -18.36 -1.82 10.19
C HIS A 118 -17.94 -2.06 8.73
N TYR A 119 -17.44 -1.04 8.01
CA TYR A 119 -16.93 -1.19 6.65
C TYR A 119 -15.42 -1.42 6.64
N ASP A 120 -15.00 -2.59 6.15
CA ASP A 120 -13.60 -2.92 5.88
C ASP A 120 -13.41 -3.13 4.37
N PHE A 121 -12.72 -2.19 3.72
CA PHE A 121 -12.31 -2.28 2.32
C PHE A 121 -10.82 -2.58 2.16
N GLY A 122 -10.17 -3.08 3.23
CA GLY A 122 -8.78 -3.50 3.21
C GLY A 122 -8.59 -4.83 2.48
N MET A 123 -7.33 -5.15 2.16
CA MET A 123 -6.98 -6.42 1.49
C MET A 123 -7.45 -7.67 2.26
N ARG A 124 -7.61 -7.58 3.59
CA ARG A 124 -8.12 -8.70 4.40
C ARG A 124 -9.56 -9.03 4.00
N ALA A 125 -10.43 -8.02 3.93
CA ALA A 125 -11.81 -8.16 3.47
C ALA A 125 -11.88 -8.60 2.00
N ASP A 126 -11.10 -7.96 1.12
CA ASP A 126 -11.03 -8.34 -0.30
C ASP A 126 -10.61 -9.80 -0.48
N LYS A 127 -9.62 -10.28 0.28
CA LYS A 127 -9.16 -11.67 0.23
C LYS A 127 -10.25 -12.65 0.65
N SER A 128 -11.02 -12.35 1.69
CA SER A 128 -12.15 -13.20 2.09
C SER A 128 -13.22 -13.29 1.00
N VAL A 129 -13.53 -12.19 0.30
CA VAL A 129 -14.48 -12.22 -0.82
C VAL A 129 -13.92 -13.05 -1.99
N LEU A 130 -12.63 -12.90 -2.30
CA LEU A 130 -11.97 -13.64 -3.37
C LEU A 130 -11.97 -15.15 -3.12
N VAL A 131 -11.70 -15.59 -1.88
CA VAL A 131 -11.71 -17.01 -1.50
C VAL A 131 -13.14 -17.57 -1.44
N MET A 132 -14.15 -16.76 -1.09
CA MET A 132 -15.55 -17.22 -1.13
C MET A 132 -16.13 -17.31 -2.55
N ALA A 133 -15.51 -16.65 -3.53
CA ALA A 133 -15.98 -16.63 -4.90
C ALA A 133 -15.49 -17.85 -5.72
N GLY A 134 -14.35 -18.44 -5.34
CA GLY A 134 -13.83 -19.69 -5.89
C GLY A 134 -14.50 -20.92 -5.29
#